data_AF-A0A520HAQ8-F1
#
_entry.id   AF-A0A520HAQ8-F1
#
_cell.length_a   1.000
_cell.length_b   1.000
_cell.length_c   1.000
_cell.angle_alpha   90.00
_cell.angle_beta   90.00
_cell.angle_gamma   90.00
#
_symmetry.space_group_name_H-M   'P 1'
#
loop_
_entity.id
_entity.type
_entity.pdbx_description
1 polymer ?
#
loop_
_entity_poly.entity_id
_entity_poly.type
_entity_poly.pdbx_seq_one_letter_code
_entity_poly.pdbx_strand_id
1 'polypeptide(L)'
;TIAAGAIDTDMNQAILNDPARKKTVEASIPLGRMGKAEEVAHAIIQLINTGSYITGATIKIDGGWLLKHGFVNPEKYSFGIDKPNKSAQ
;
A
#
# COMPACT_ATOMS: atom_id res chain seq x y z
N THR A 1 -8.24 9.71 -8.99
CA THR A 1 -8.22 8.27 -8.61
C THR A 1 -7.83 8.13 -7.16
N ILE A 2 -8.15 6.99 -6.53
CA ILE A 2 -7.75 6.68 -5.15
C ILE A 2 -6.73 5.54 -5.17
N ALA A 3 -5.59 5.74 -4.52
CA ALA A 3 -4.56 4.73 -4.31
C ALA A 3 -4.57 4.30 -2.83
N ALA A 4 -5.31 3.25 -2.52
CA ALA A 4 -5.35 2.67 -1.18
C ALA A 4 -4.13 1.76 -0.95
N GLY A 5 -3.56 1.81 0.26
CA GLY A 5 -2.51 0.90 0.70
C GLY A 5 -3.06 -0.46 1.15
N ALA A 6 -2.38 -1.11 2.11
CA ALA A 6 -2.96 -2.29 2.75
C ALA A 6 -4.09 -1.90 3.70
N ILE A 7 -5.30 -2.32 3.34
CA ILE A 7 -6.52 -2.08 4.09
C ILE A 7 -7.03 -3.39 4.68
N ASP A 8 -7.42 -3.36 5.95
CA ASP A 8 -8.10 -4.44 6.65
C ASP A 8 -9.47 -4.68 5.99
N THR A 9 -9.53 -5.72 5.15
CA THR A 9 -10.68 -6.13 4.35
C THR A 9 -10.62 -7.64 4.14
N ASP A 10 -11.72 -8.22 3.67
CA ASP A 10 -11.79 -9.65 3.35
C ASP A 10 -10.72 -10.13 2.36
N MET A 11 -10.31 -9.25 1.43
CA MET A 11 -9.23 -9.52 0.48
C MET A 11 -7.89 -9.83 1.18
N ASN A 12 -7.65 -9.23 2.35
CA ASN A 12 -6.39 -9.33 3.09
C ASN A 12 -6.44 -10.33 4.26
N GLN A 13 -7.48 -11.15 4.39
CA GLN A 13 -7.64 -12.12 5.49
C GLN A 13 -6.46 -13.09 5.61
N ALA A 14 -5.88 -13.51 4.48
CA ALA A 14 -4.69 -14.37 4.48
C ALA A 14 -3.44 -13.71 5.11
N ILE A 15 -3.36 -12.38 5.11
CA ILE A 15 -2.32 -11.61 5.79
C ILE A 15 -2.70 -11.41 7.26
N LEU A 16 -3.96 -11.05 7.53
CA LEU A 16 -4.47 -10.76 8.87
C LEU A 16 -4.41 -11.98 9.81
N ASN A 17 -4.67 -13.17 9.27
CA ASN A 17 -4.65 -14.44 9.99
C ASN A 17 -3.23 -15.00 10.21
N ASP A 18 -2.21 -14.39 9.60
CA ASP A 18 -0.79 -14.75 9.78
C ASP A 18 -0.07 -13.60 10.51
N PRO A 19 0.18 -13.72 11.82
CA PRO A 19 0.82 -12.66 12.60
C PRO A 19 2.21 -12.25 12.08
N ALA A 20 2.97 -13.17 11.48
CA ALA A 20 4.30 -12.87 10.95
C ALA A 20 4.20 -12.05 9.66
N ARG A 21 3.27 -12.41 8.76
CA ARG A 21 2.98 -11.62 7.55
C ARG A 21 2.39 -10.27 7.90
N LYS A 22 1.42 -10.21 8.81
CA LYS A 22 0.84 -8.96 9.30
C LYS A 22 1.92 -8.02 9.83
N LYS A 23 2.79 -8.50 10.73
CA LYS A 23 3.90 -7.70 11.27
C LYS A 23 4.85 -7.18 10.18
N THR A 24 5.12 -8.00 9.16
CA THR A 24 5.96 -7.61 8.01
C THR A 24 5.31 -6.48 7.21
N VAL A 25 4.00 -6.61 6.94
CA VAL A 25 3.20 -5.60 6.24
C VAL A 25 3.16 -4.30 7.05
N GLU A 26 2.84 -4.37 8.33
CA GLU A 26 2.74 -3.19 9.20
C GLU A 26 4.09 -2.47 9.37
N ALA A 27 5.20 -3.20 9.47
CA ALA A 27 6.54 -2.62 9.51
C ALA A 27 6.93 -1.92 8.20
N SER A 28 6.23 -2.20 7.10
CA SER A 28 6.41 -1.55 5.81
C SER A 28 5.62 -0.25 5.68
N ILE A 29 4.67 0.00 6.59
CA ILE A 29 3.80 1.18 6.64
C ILE A 29 4.35 2.14 7.70
N PRO A 30 4.69 3.40 7.37
CA PRO A 30 5.14 4.38 8.34
C PRO A 30 4.19 4.60 9.53
N LEU A 31 2.87 4.55 9.32
CA LEU A 31 1.88 4.57 10.43
C LEU A 31 1.88 3.29 11.29
N GLY A 32 2.65 2.26 10.94
CA GLY A 32 2.83 1.05 11.74
C GLY A 32 1.62 0.12 11.79
N ARG A 33 0.61 0.33 10.92
CA ARG A 33 -0.62 -0.48 10.87
C ARG A 33 -1.24 -0.47 9.49
N MET A 34 -2.05 -1.50 9.20
CA MET A 34 -2.99 -1.45 8.07
C MET A 34 -4.07 -0.39 8.30
N GLY A 35 -4.56 0.20 7.21
CA GLY A 35 -5.71 1.10 7.25
C GLY A 35 -7.01 0.32 7.45
N LYS A 36 -8.06 0.96 7.94
CA LYS A 36 -9.41 0.39 7.96
C LYS A 36 -10.22 0.86 6.75
N ALA A 37 -11.22 0.07 6.34
CA ALA A 37 -12.10 0.42 5.23
C ALA A 37 -12.82 1.77 5.47
N GLU A 38 -13.20 2.07 6.71
CA GLU A 38 -13.87 3.31 7.10
C GLU A 38 -12.98 4.54 6.90
N GLU A 39 -11.66 4.41 7.08
CA GLU A 39 -10.73 5.52 6.87
C GLU A 39 -10.68 5.93 5.39
N VAL A 40 -10.73 4.94 4.48
CA VAL A 40 -10.82 5.20 3.04
C VAL A 40 -12.17 5.83 2.70
N ALA A 41 -13.26 5.31 3.25
CA ALA A 41 -14.61 5.84 3.02
C ALA A 41 -14.74 7.29 3.50
N HIS A 42 -14.26 7.62 4.71
CA HIS A 42 -14.30 8.98 5.24
C HIS A 42 -13.53 9.97 4.37
N ALA A 43 -12.35 9.59 3.88
CA ALA A 43 -11.58 10.44 2.98
C ALA A 43 -12.32 10.69 1.65
N ILE A 44 -12.98 9.66 1.10
CA ILE A 44 -13.79 9.80 -0.12
C ILE A 44 -14.98 10.74 0.13
N ILE A 45 -15.69 10.58 1.25
CA ILE A 45 -16.82 11.46 1.61
C ILE A 45 -16.36 12.92 1.71
N GLN A 46 -15.22 13.19 2.34
CA GLN A 46 -14.66 14.53 2.39
C GLN A 46 -14.34 15.08 0.99
N LEU A 47 -13.69 14.28 0.15
CA LEU A 47 -13.36 14.67 -1.23
C LEU A 47 -14.61 14.97 -2.06
N ILE A 48 -15.67 14.17 -1.93
CA ILE A 48 -16.94 14.42 -2.64
C ILE A 48 -17.58 15.73 -2.18
N ASN A 49 -17.52 16.03 -0.88
CA ASN A 49 -18.17 17.21 -0.31
C ASN A 49 -17.41 18.52 -0.57
N THR A 50 -16.07 18.50 -0.59
CA THR A 50 -15.25 19.73 -0.63
C THR A 50 -14.32 19.82 -1.84
N GLY A 51 -14.20 18.76 -2.65
CA GLY A 51 -13.21 18.64 -3.72
C GLY A 51 -13.63 19.21 -5.06
N SER A 52 -14.44 20.27 -5.12
CA SER A 52 -15.06 20.79 -6.36
C SER A 52 -14.07 21.21 -7.45
N TYR A 53 -12.81 21.49 -7.08
CA TYR A 53 -11.75 21.85 -8.01
C TYR A 53 -10.59 20.83 -8.05
N ILE A 54 -10.75 19.68 -7.40
CA ILE A 54 -9.75 18.61 -7.40
C ILE A 54 -10.00 17.73 -8.63
N THR A 55 -9.13 17.85 -9.63
CA THR A 55 -9.17 17.03 -10.85
C THR A 55 -7.77 16.60 -11.26
N GLY A 56 -7.66 15.49 -12.00
CA GLY A 56 -6.38 14.94 -12.49
C GLY A 56 -5.45 14.35 -11.42
N ALA A 57 -5.85 14.34 -10.14
CA ALA A 57 -5.03 13.88 -9.04
C ALA A 57 -5.25 12.40 -8.67
N THR A 58 -4.19 11.75 -8.21
CA THR A 58 -4.23 10.46 -7.49
C THR A 58 -4.05 10.74 -6.00
N ILE A 59 -5.09 10.52 -5.20
CA ILE A 59 -5.05 10.70 -3.75
C ILE A 59 -4.64 9.38 -3.10
N LYS A 60 -3.60 9.41 -2.27
CA LYS A 60 -3.03 8.24 -1.60
C LYS A 60 -3.61 8.13 -0.21
N ILE A 61 -4.09 6.94 0.14
CA ILE A 61 -4.64 6.60 1.46
C ILE A 61 -3.98 5.29 1.88
N ASP A 62 -2.70 5.37 2.26
CA ASP A 62 -1.82 4.21 2.39
C ASP A 62 -0.96 4.21 3.65
N GLY A 63 -1.20 5.14 4.59
CA GLY A 63 -0.40 5.29 5.80
C GLY A 63 1.09 5.57 5.55
N GLY A 64 1.42 6.10 4.36
CA GLY A 64 2.78 6.38 3.94
C GLY A 64 3.50 5.20 3.28
N TRP A 65 2.81 4.11 2.96
CA TRP A 65 3.41 2.92 2.33
C TRP A 65 4.30 3.30 1.14
N LEU A 66 3.80 4.12 0.22
CA LEU A 66 4.54 4.49 -0.99
C LEU A 66 5.76 5.40 -0.71
N LEU A 67 5.84 6.04 0.45
CA LEU A 67 7.04 6.80 0.85
C LEU A 67 8.24 5.87 1.06
N LYS A 68 8.01 4.64 1.55
CA LYS A 68 9.07 3.64 1.80
C LYS A 68 9.41 2.82 0.56
N HIS A 69 8.43 2.60 -0.31
CA HIS A 69 8.57 1.73 -1.48
C HIS A 69 8.85 2.49 -2.77
N GLY A 70 8.73 3.82 -2.76
CA GLY A 70 8.93 4.69 -3.92
C GLY A 70 7.71 4.70 -4.85
N PHE A 71 7.63 5.73 -5.70
CA PHE A 71 6.56 5.85 -6.68
C PHE A 71 6.82 5.05 -7.95
N VAL A 72 8.09 4.80 -8.28
CA VAL A 72 8.54 3.88 -9.34
C VAL A 72 10.00 3.51 -9.03
N ASN A 73 10.26 2.27 -8.61
CA ASN A 73 11.55 1.63 -8.87
C ASN A 73 11.24 0.21 -9.36
N PRO A 74 11.18 -0.01 -10.69
CA PRO A 74 10.80 -1.31 -11.26
C PRO A 74 11.74 -2.41 -10.78
N GLU A 75 13.02 -2.09 -10.58
CA GLU A 75 14.04 -3.05 -10.11
C GLU A 75 13.78 -3.58 -8.70
N LYS A 76 13.03 -2.81 -7.88
CA LYS A 76 12.72 -3.18 -6.49
C LYS A 76 11.54 -4.17 -6.39
N TYR A 77 10.76 -4.31 -7.46
CA TYR A 77 9.68 -5.29 -7.59
C TYR A 77 10.09 -6.54 -8.39
N SER A 78 11.34 -6.62 -8.86
CA SER A 78 11.97 -7.81 -9.46
C SER A 78 12.29 -8.90 -8.42
N PHE A 79 11.39 -9.12 -7.46
CA PHE A 79 11.49 -10.28 -6.58
C PHE A 79 11.09 -11.53 -7.38
N GLY A 80 12.10 -12.18 -7.98
CA GLY A 80 11.97 -13.54 -8.48
C GLY A 80 11.88 -13.72 -10.00
N ILE A 81 12.10 -12.68 -10.80
CA ILE A 81 12.37 -12.83 -12.24
C ILE A 81 13.75 -12.20 -12.50
N ASP A 82 14.69 -13.04 -12.92
CA ASP A 82 16.08 -12.72 -13.28
C ASP A 82 17.02 -12.19 -12.19
N LYS A 83 17.52 -13.09 -11.33
CA LYS A 83 18.90 -12.98 -10.88
C LYS A 83 19.73 -14.06 -11.59
N PRO A 84 20.67 -13.71 -12.49
CA PRO A 84 21.57 -14.70 -13.07
C PRO A 84 22.34 -15.38 -11.94
N ASN A 85 22.40 -16.71 -12.05
CA ASN A 85 23.00 -17.62 -11.11
C ASN A 85 24.45 -17.19 -10.78
N LYS A 86 24.72 -16.77 -9.53
CA LYS A 86 26.09 -16.57 -9.02
C LYS A 86 26.72 -17.91 -8.59
N SER A 87 26.63 -18.93 -9.44
CA SER A 87 27.41 -20.16 -9.31
C SER A 87 28.00 -20.54 -10.67
N ALA A 88 29.02 -19.78 -11.07
CA ALA A 88 30.02 -20.21 -12.04
C ALA A 88 31.36 -19.62 -11.58
N GLN A 89 31.95 -20.27 -10.57
CA GLN A 89 33.37 -20.62 -10.62
C GLN A 89 33.47 -21.95 -11.37
#